data_AF-A0A359CAQ3-F1
#
_entry.id   AF-A0A359CAQ3-F1
#
_cell.length_a   1.000
_cell.length_b   1.000
_cell.length_c   1.000
_cell.angle_alpha   90.00
_cell.angle_beta   90.00
_cell.angle_gamma   90.00
#
_symmetry.space_group_name_H-M   'P 1'
#
loop_
_entity.id
_entity.type
_entity.pdbx_description
1 polymer ?
#
loop_
_entity_poly.entity_id
_entity_poly.type
_entity_poly.pdbx_seq_one_letter_code
_entity_poly.pdbx_strand_id
1 'polypeptide(L)'
;MRVPKKAAIFGFNLCASVFLGLCVYGLLSYAEGAKRPPGTLLMWVFFASGVIGCIVGICYFGSEWDRRNAEEAKTRNPPKKT
;
A
#
# COMPACT_ATOMS: atom_id res chain seq x y z
N MET A 1 -8.09 7.84 -15.07
CA MET A 1 -6.83 8.53 -15.45
C MET A 1 -5.70 7.52 -15.43
N ARG A 2 -4.80 7.50 -16.43
CA ARG A 2 -3.67 6.56 -16.47
C ARG A 2 -2.55 7.07 -15.55
N VAL A 3 -2.08 6.25 -14.61
CA VAL A 3 -0.96 6.64 -13.73
C VAL A 3 0.36 6.27 -14.40
N PRO A 4 1.37 7.16 -14.40
CA PRO A 4 2.71 6.82 -14.88
C PRO A 4 3.29 5.64 -14.08
N LYS A 5 4.02 4.71 -14.73
CA LYS A 5 4.60 3.53 -14.06
C LYS A 5 5.45 3.90 -12.84
N LYS A 6 6.27 4.94 -12.97
CA LYS A 6 7.09 5.47 -11.86
C LYS A 6 6.23 5.98 -10.69
N ALA A 7 5.10 6.61 -10.98
CA ALA A 7 4.18 7.09 -9.96
C ALA A 7 3.40 5.94 -9.29
N ALA A 8 3.04 4.88 -10.04
CA ALA A 8 2.46 3.68 -9.47
C ALA A 8 3.43 2.96 -8.52
N ILE A 9 4.69 2.79 -8.93
CA ILE A 9 5.73 2.20 -8.07
C ILE A 9 5.97 3.07 -6.83
N PHE A 10 6.07 4.39 -6.99
CA PHE A 10 6.26 5.30 -5.87
C PHE A 10 5.08 5.25 -4.89
N GLY A 11 3.84 5.32 -5.39
CA GLY A 11 2.63 5.24 -4.59
C GLY A 11 2.52 3.91 -3.84
N PHE A 12 2.82 2.79 -4.51
CA PHE A 12 2.89 1.48 -3.88
C PHE A 12 3.91 1.44 -2.73
N ASN A 13 5.15 1.88 -2.97
CA ASN A 13 6.20 1.87 -1.96
C ASN A 13 5.88 2.79 -0.78
N LEU A 14 5.29 3.97 -1.03
CA LEU A 14 4.86 4.89 0.02
C LEU A 14 3.79 4.24 0.90
N CYS A 15 2.71 3.71 0.30
CA CYS A 15 1.64 3.05 1.05
C CYS A 15 2.14 1.82 1.82
N ALA A 16 3.02 1.01 1.23
CA ALA A 16 3.63 -0.14 1.89
C ALA A 16 4.51 0.27 3.08
N SER A 17 5.31 1.33 2.93
CA SER A 17 6.19 1.83 3.99
C SER A 17 5.39 2.39 5.17
N VAL A 18 4.34 3.16 4.89
CA VAL A 18 3.44 3.68 5.92
C VAL A 18 2.71 2.55 6.63
N PHE A 19 2.20 1.56 5.89
CA PHE A 19 1.56 0.38 6.47
C PHE A 19 2.50 -0.40 7.39
N LEU A 20 3.73 -0.65 6.96
CA LEU A 20 4.75 -1.31 7.79
C LEU A 20 5.05 -0.50 9.06
N GLY A 21 5.18 0.82 8.95
CA GLY A 21 5.36 1.71 10.10
C GLY A 21 4.21 1.61 11.10
N LEU A 22 2.95 1.58 10.62
CA LEU A 22 1.76 1.40 11.47
C LEU A 22 1.75 0.02 12.14
N CYS A 23 2.12 -1.05 11.42
CA CYS A 23 2.22 -2.40 11.98
C CYS A 23 3.30 -2.48 13.08
N VAL A 24 4.49 -1.95 12.83
CA VAL A 24 5.58 -1.91 13.82
C VAL A 24 5.17 -1.07 15.03
N TYR A 25 4.53 0.08 14.82
CA TYR A 25 4.01 0.91 15.90
C TYR A 25 2.98 0.16 16.77
N GLY A 26 2.05 -0.57 16.15
CA GLY A 26 1.09 -1.41 16.85
C GLY A 26 1.77 -2.51 17.66
N LEU A 27 2.77 -3.18 17.07
CA LEU A 27 3.53 -4.24 17.74
C LEU A 27 4.35 -3.72 18.93
N LEU A 28 5.04 -2.59 18.77
CA LEU A 28 5.77 -1.93 19.86
C LEU A 28 4.82 -1.50 20.98
N SER A 29 3.67 -0.92 20.64
CA SER A 29 2.68 -0.50 21.63
C SER A 29 2.08 -1.70 22.38
N TYR A 30 1.94 -2.85 21.72
CA TYR A 30 1.52 -4.10 22.35
C TYR A 30 2.61 -4.67 23.26
N ALA A 31 3.87 -4.70 22.81
CA ALA A 31 5.01 -5.22 23.55
C ALA A 31 5.35 -4.39 24.80
N GLU A 32 5.15 -3.07 24.77
CA GLU A 32 5.32 -2.17 25.92
C GLU A 32 4.25 -2.36 27.01
N GLY A 33 3.25 -3.22 26.77
CA GLY A 33 2.32 -3.71 27.79
C GLY A 33 1.53 -2.60 28.47
N ALA A 34 0.56 -2.01 27.76
CA ALA A 34 -0.47 -1.11 28.30
C ALA A 34 -0.01 0.04 29.22
N LYS A 35 1.30 0.37 29.26
CA LYS A 35 1.82 1.54 30.00
C LYS A 35 1.41 2.87 29.35
N ARG A 36 0.91 2.82 28.12
CA ARG A 36 0.31 3.97 27.44
C ARG A 36 -1.15 4.12 27.86
N PRO A 37 -1.60 5.34 28.20
CA PRO A 37 -3.01 5.59 28.48
C PRO A 37 -3.85 5.08 27.30
N PRO A 38 -5.06 4.52 27.55
CA PRO A 38 -5.91 4.03 26.48
C PRO A 38 -6.10 5.14 25.46
N GLY A 39 -5.56 4.95 24.26
CA GLY A 39 -5.71 5.91 23.17
C GLY A 39 -7.19 6.23 22.99
N THR A 40 -7.52 7.50 22.81
CA THR A 40 -8.91 7.92 22.59
C THR A 40 -9.51 7.15 21.42
N LEU A 41 -10.82 6.91 21.46
CA LEU A 41 -11.55 6.19 20.41
C LEU A 41 -11.28 6.80 19.01
N LEU A 42 -11.08 8.12 18.96
CA LEU A 42 -10.66 8.87 17.78
C LEU A 42 -9.29 8.42 17.23
N MET A 43 -8.32 8.15 18.10
CA MET A 43 -6.97 7.68 17.72
C MET A 43 -7.03 6.28 17.09
N TRP A 44 -7.89 5.41 17.62
CA TRP A 44 -8.17 4.10 17.03
C TRP A 44 -8.83 4.20 15.66
N VAL A 45 -9.78 5.13 15.49
CA VAL A 45 -10.44 5.37 14.19
C VAL A 45 -9.44 5.89 13.16
N PHE A 46 -8.56 6.84 13.53
CA PHE A 46 -7.51 7.32 12.63
C PHE A 46 -6.49 6.23 12.28
N PHE A 47 -6.13 5.38 13.24
CA PHE A 47 -5.24 4.26 12.99
C PHE A 47 -5.87 3.26 12.01
N ALA A 48 -7.12 2.86 12.27
CA ALA A 48 -7.86 1.94 11.41
C ALA A 48 -8.08 2.51 10.00
N SER A 49 -8.45 3.78 9.87
CA SER A 49 -8.64 4.43 8.57
C SER A 49 -7.32 4.57 7.80
N GLY A 50 -6.22 4.87 8.49
CA GLY A 50 -4.88 4.87 7.91
C GLY A 50 -4.46 3.50 7.39
N VAL A 51 -4.71 2.43 8.16
CA VAL A 51 -4.47 1.05 7.74
C VAL A 51 -5.28 0.68 6.50
N ILE A 52 -6.59 0.94 6.52
CA ILE A 52 -7.48 0.64 5.39
C ILE A 52 -7.05 1.44 4.15
N GLY A 53 -6.74 2.73 4.32
CA GLY A 53 -6.26 3.59 3.24
C GLY A 53 -4.96 3.08 2.61
N CYS A 54 -4.03 2.58 3.43
CA CYS A 54 -2.80 1.96 2.92
C CYS A 54 -3.09 0.68 2.13
N ILE A 55 -3.97 -0.20 2.63
CA ILE A 55 -4.34 -1.44 1.92
C ILE A 55 -4.96 -1.13 0.56
N VAL A 56 -5.93 -0.21 0.53
CA VAL A 56 -6.59 0.22 -0.72
C VAL A 56 -5.56 0.83 -1.68
N GLY A 57 -4.65 1.67 -1.17
CA GLY A 57 -3.57 2.26 -1.96
C GLY A 57 -2.63 1.21 -2.54
N ILE A 58 -2.19 0.24 -1.75
CA ILE A 58 -1.34 -0.88 -2.17
C ILE A 58 -2.02 -1.69 -3.28
N CYS A 59 -3.29 -2.04 -3.11
CA CYS A 59 -4.05 -2.76 -4.13
C CYS A 59 -4.18 -1.93 -5.41
N TYR A 60 -4.58 -0.66 -5.32
CA TYR A 60 -4.77 0.20 -6.48
C TYR A 60 -3.47 0.43 -7.26
N PHE A 61 -2.40 0.87 -6.58
CA PHE A 61 -1.12 1.12 -7.23
C PHE A 61 -0.43 -0.16 -7.69
N GLY A 62 -0.62 -1.27 -6.98
CA GLY A 62 -0.12 -2.60 -7.37
C GLY A 62 -0.78 -3.09 -8.65
N SER A 63 -2.12 -3.03 -8.75
CA SER A 63 -2.85 -3.39 -9.97
C SER A 63 -2.47 -2.50 -11.14
N GLU A 64 -2.26 -1.21 -10.91
CA GLU A 64 -1.84 -0.27 -11.96
C GLU A 64 -0.40 -0.54 -12.44
N TRP A 65 0.51 -0.92 -11.53
CA TRP A 65 1.84 -1.39 -11.92
C TRP A 65 1.74 -2.69 -12.73
N ASP A 66 1.02 -3.70 -12.24
CA ASP A 66 0.90 -4.99 -12.93
C ASP A 66 0.31 -4.84 -14.34
N ARG A 67 -0.73 -4.01 -14.47
CA ARG A 67 -1.32 -3.64 -15.76
C ARG A 67 -0.28 -3.04 -16.73
N ARG A 68 0.59 -2.14 -16.25
CA ARG A 68 1.65 -1.53 -17.08
C ARG A 68 2.74 -2.53 -17.47
N ASN A 69 3.09 -3.43 -16.57
CA ASN A 69 4.03 -4.50 -16.86
C ASN A 69 3.46 -5.46 -17.93
N ALA A 70 2.16 -5.76 -17.87
CA ALA A 70 1.47 -6.56 -18.88
C ALA A 70 1.37 -5.85 -20.25
N GLU A 71 1.11 -4.53 -20.28
CA GLU A 71 1.14 -3.71 -21.52
C GLU A 71 2.54 -3.72 -22.17
N GLU A 72 3.60 -3.57 -21.38
CA GLU A 72 4.98 -3.66 -21.87
C GLU A 72 5.33 -5.07 -22.36
N ALA A 73 4.86 -6.12 -21.66
CA ALA A 73 5.08 -7.51 -22.06
C ALA A 73 4.42 -7.85 -23.41
N LYS A 74 3.20 -7.36 -23.66
CA LYS A 74 2.50 -7.49 -24.96
C LYS A 74 3.20 -6.75 -26.10
N THR A 75 3.84 -5.62 -25.79
CA THR A 75 4.63 -4.85 -26.77
C THR A 75 5.96 -5.55 -27.08
N ARG A 76 6.57 -6.19 -26.09
CA ARG A 76 7.86 -6.90 -26.21
C ARG A 76 7.74 -8.27 -26.88
N ASN A 77 6.63 -8.98 -26.67
CA ASN A 77 6.31 -10.24 -27.34
C ASN A 77 4.99 -10.08 -28.11
N PRO A 78 5.01 -9.50 -29.32
CA PRO A 78 3.82 -9.45 -30.14
C PRO A 78 3.35 -10.89 -30.43
N PRO A 79 2.03 -11.15 -30.39
CA PRO A 79 1.52 -12.47 -30.75
C PRO A 79 2.01 -12.83 -32.15
N LYS A 80 2.72 -13.96 -32.28
CA LYS A 80 3.04 -14.53 -33.59
C LYS A 80 1.71 -14.78 -34.29
N LYS A 81 1.41 -13.98 -35.32
CA LYS A 81 0.37 -14.31 -36.29
C LYS A 81 0.78 -15.66 -36.90
N THR A 82 0.06 -16.71 -36.53
CA THR A 82 0.07 -18.01 -37.20
C THR A 82 -1.11 -18.03 -38.15
#